data_AF-A0A835Z7S2-F1
#
_entry.id   AF-A0A835Z7S2-F1
#
_cell.length_a   1.000
_cell.length_b   1.000
_cell.length_c   1.000
_cell.angle_alpha   90.00
_cell.angle_beta   90.00
_cell.angle_gamma   90.00
#
_symmetry.space_group_name_H-M   'P 1'
#
loop_
_entity.id
_entity.type
_entity.pdbx_description
1 polymer ?
#
loop_
_entity_poly.entity_id
_entity_poly.type
_entity_poly.pdbx_seq_one_letter_code
_entity_poly.pdbx_strand_id
1 'polypeptide(L)' 'MQCGVCLMDYRPGDELCRLPCPSQHVYHATCITMWLDAHVTCPYCKFNLIQQAHELV' A
#
# COMPACT_ATOMS: atom_id res chain seq x y z
N MET A 1 -2.00 8.83 -12.19
CA MET A 1 -1.31 7.94 -11.22
C MET A 1 -2.10 6.64 -11.20
N GLN A 2 -1.43 5.50 -11.19
CA GLN A 2 -2.07 4.17 -11.30
C GLN A 2 -1.86 3.37 -10.02
N CYS A 3 -2.74 2.40 -9.77
CA CYS A 3 -2.57 1.44 -8.69
C CYS A 3 -1.51 0.40 -9.06
N GLY A 4 -0.46 0.27 -8.24
CA GLY A 4 0.61 -0.71 -8.48
C GLY A 4 0.22 -2.17 -8.25
N VAL A 5 -1.04 -2.46 -7.89
CA VAL A 5 -1.57 -3.82 -7.72
C VAL A 5 -2.41 -4.23 -8.92
N CYS A 6 -3.45 -3.47 -9.27
CA CYS A 6 -4.34 -3.79 -10.40
C CYS A 6 -3.93 -3.13 -11.73
N LEU A 7 -2.93 -2.24 -11.71
CA LEU A 7 -2.43 -1.47 -12.86
C LEU A 7 -3.45 -0.53 -13.51
N MET A 8 -4.55 -0.22 -12.82
CA MET A 8 -5.59 0.69 -13.29
C MET A 8 -5.38 2.12 -12.79
N ASP A 9 -5.81 3.11 -13.58
CA ASP A 9 -5.86 4.51 -13.18
C ASP A 9 -6.88 4.77 -12.07
N TYR A 10 -6.55 5.69 -11.18
CA TYR A 10 -7.49 6.19 -10.17
C TYR A 10 -8.58 7.04 -10.80
N ARG A 11 -9.80 6.88 -10.31
CA ARG A 11 -11.01 7.57 -10.77
C ARG A 11 -11.69 8.29 -9.61
N PRO A 12 -12.46 9.36 -9.89
CA PRO A 12 -13.31 9.98 -8.87
C PRO A 12 -14.25 8.95 -8.25
N GLY A 13 -14.29 8.91 -6.92
CA GLY A 13 -15.07 7.94 -6.15
C GLY A 13 -14.32 6.67 -5.75
N ASP A 14 -13.09 6.46 -6.23
CA ASP A 14 -12.26 5.36 -5.77
C ASP A 14 -11.84 5.55 -4.31
N GLU A 15 -11.99 4.50 -3.51
CA GLU A 15 -11.42 4.44 -2.17
C GLU A 15 -9.93 4.13 -2.28
N LEU A 16 -9.10 5.03 -1.75
CA LEU A 16 -7.65 4.91 -1.81
C LEU A 16 -7.07 4.71 -0.42
N CYS A 17 -6.02 3.91 -0.33
CA CYS A 17 -5.26 3.69 0.88
C CYS A 17 -3.78 4.03 0.64
N ARG A 18 -3.18 4.70 1.63
CA ARG A 18 -1.79 5.12 1.63
C ARG A 18 -1.00 4.29 2.63
N LEU A 19 0.08 3.68 2.18
CA LEU A 19 0.93 2.87 3.05
C LEU A 19 1.96 3.73 3.82
N PRO A 20 2.34 3.33 5.05
CA PRO A 20 3.35 4.03 5.87
C PRO A 20 4.80 3.77 5.42
N CYS A 21 5.04 3.35 4.17
CA CYS A 21 6.39 3.28 3.63
C CYS A 21 7.00 4.69 3.44
N PRO A 22 8.33 4.86 3.33
CA PRO A 22 9.00 6.17 3.27
C PRO A 22 8.45 7.12 2.19
N SER A 23 8.09 6.58 1.02
CA SER A 23 7.54 7.34 -0.11
C SER A 23 6.01 7.45 -0.09
N GLN A 24 5.34 6.90 0.93
CA GLN A 24 3.90 6.94 1.14
C GLN A 24 3.07 6.57 -0.10
N HIS A 25 3.37 5.40 -0.68
CA HIS A 25 2.69 4.94 -1.88
C HIS A 25 1.19 4.74 -1.66
N VAL A 26 0.41 5.11 -2.67
CA VAL A 26 -1.06 5.05 -2.69
C VAL A 26 -1.51 3.91 -3.60
N TYR A 27 -2.62 3.27 -3.25
CA TYR A 27 -3.27 2.18 -3.97
C TYR A 27 -4.79 2.26 -3.79
N HIS A 28 -5.58 1.54 -4.58
CA HIS A 28 -6.97 1.26 -4.22
C HIS A 28 -7.02 0.51 -2.89
N ALA A 29 -7.95 0.91 -2.02
CA ALA A 29 -8.10 0.34 -0.68
C ALA A 29 -8.31 -1.18 -0.75
N THR A 30 -9.23 -1.64 -1.59
CA THR A 30 -9.48 -3.08 -1.81
C THR A 30 -8.25 -3.80 -2.32
N CYS A 31 -7.54 -3.24 -3.31
CA CYS A 31 -6.36 -3.87 -3.88
C CYS A 31 -5.24 -4.02 -2.85
N ILE A 32 -4.98 -3.00 -2.03
CA ILE A 32 -3.91 -3.09 -1.04
C ILE A 32 -4.31 -3.98 0.14
N THR A 33 -5.57 -3.99 0.56
CA THR A 33 -6.05 -4.92 1.59
C THR A 33 -5.85 -6.37 1.15
N MET A 34 -6.19 -6.72 -0.09
CA MET A 34 -5.98 -8.08 -0.62
C MET A 34 -4.49 -8.43 -0.71
N TRP A 35 -3.64 -7.49 -1.12
CA TRP A 35 -2.19 -7.71 -1.15
C TRP A 35 -1.62 -7.97 0.26
N LEU A 36 -2.11 -7.22 1.25
CA LEU A 36 -1.62 -7.30 2.63
C LEU A 36 -2.03 -8.57 3.38
N ASP A 37 -2.99 -9.34 2.85
CA ASP A 37 -3.37 -10.65 3.39
C ASP A 37 -2.23 -11.68 3.24
N ALA A 38 -1.45 -11.58 2.16
CA ALA A 38 -0.34 -12.50 1.86
C ALA A 38 1.06 -11.88 2.02
N HIS A 39 1.16 -10.55 2.04
CA HIS A 39 2.44 -9.84 2.01
C HIS A 39 2.47 -8.65 2.96
N VAL A 40 3.57 -8.44 3.66
CA VAL A 40 3.75 -7.26 4.54
C VAL A 40 4.64 -6.19 3.92
N THR A 41 4.77 -6.17 2.60
CA THR A 41 5.67 -5.25 1.88
C THR A 41 4.90 -4.33 0.93
N CYS A 42 5.40 -3.11 0.76
CA CYS A 42 4.87 -2.18 -0.23
C CYS A 42 5.09 -2.73 -1.66
N PRO A 43 4.04 -2.83 -2.51
CA PRO A 43 4.19 -3.33 -3.87
C PRO A 43 5.22 -2.58 -4.72
N TYR A 44 5.38 -1.27 -4.53
CA TYR A 44 6.30 -0.42 -5.29
C TYR A 44 7.75 -0.50 -4.78
N CYS A 45 8.00 -0.12 -3.52
CA CYS A 45 9.36 -0.01 -3.00
C CYS A 45 9.84 -1.22 -2.20
N LYS A 46 9.00 -2.26 -2.04
CA LYS A 46 9.28 -3.47 -1.26
C LYS A 46 9.59 -3.22 0.22
N PHE A 47 9.35 -2.00 0.71
CA PHE A 47 9.53 -1.64 2.12
C PHE A 47 8.65 -2.53 3.00
N ASN A 48 9.24 -3.12 4.04
CA ASN A 48 8.55 -3.97 5.00
C ASN A 48 7.77 -3.09 6.00
N LEU A 49 6.44 -3.22 5.99
CA LEU A 49 5.51 -2.38 6.74
C LEU A 49 5.42 -2.77 8.22
N ILE A 50 5.90 -3.95 8.61
CA ILE A 50 5.87 -4.42 10.01
C ILE A 50 7.22 -4.27 10.73
N GLN A 51 8.31 -4.01 10.01
CA GLN A 51 9.64 -3.87 10.62
C GLN A 51 9.84 -2.58 11.45
N GLN A 52 8.89 -1.64 11.45
CA GLN A 52 8.93 -0.41 12.28
C GLN A 52 7.95 -0.42 13.47
N ALA A 53 7.22 -1.51 13.73
CA ALA A 53 6.36 -1.61 14.91
C ALA A 53 7.13 -1.84 16.23
N HIS A 54 8.47 -1.85 16.20
CA HIS A 54 9.34 -2.26 17.30
C HIS A 54 10.17 -1.11 17.91
N GLU A 55 9.75 0.15 17.70
CA GLU A 55 10.42 1.34 18.29
C GLU A 55 9.44 2.30 19.01
N LEU A 56 8.23 1.84 19.33
CA LEU A 56 7.30 2.54 20.22
C LEU A 56 7.03 1.67 21.45
N VAL A 57 8.05 1.50 22.29
CA VAL A 57 7.95 1.08 23.70
C VAL A 57 8.30 2.24 24.60
#